data_AF-A0A426XRG1-F1
#
_entry.id   AF-A0A426XRG1-F1
#
_cell.length_a   1.000
_cell.length_b   1.000
_cell.length_c   1.000
_cell.angle_alpha   90.00
_cell.angle_beta   90.00
_cell.angle_gamma   90.00
#
_symmetry.space_group_name_H-M   'P 1'
#
loop_
_entity.id
_entity.type
_entity.pdbx_description
1 polymer ?
#
loop_
_entity_poly.entity_id
_entity_poly.type
_entity_poly.pdbx_seq_one_letter_code
_entity_poly.pdbx_strand_id
1 'polypeptide(L)'
;MRAWWTVLVVIVAAGAAVEAFKLKTKGWEYSGSVYRCNETVTEYFQVYQFENLFSKRNAPVAHAVGFWDYQSFITAAAPLRSPRLLLQVEYLEQKKKKKKKKKKKKKKKKQPSAHDIFCRKLEAHNE
;
A
#
# COMPACT_ATOMS: atom_id res chain seq x y z
N MET A 1 -21.73 -45.23 -5.04
CA MET A 1 -21.62 -43.92 -5.73
C MET A 1 -21.93 -42.69 -4.86
N ARG A 2 -22.18 -42.82 -3.53
CA ARG A 2 -22.46 -41.65 -2.66
C ARG A 2 -21.22 -41.08 -1.98
N ALA A 3 -20.22 -41.92 -1.69
CA ALA A 3 -18.97 -41.51 -1.02
C ALA A 3 -18.08 -40.61 -1.88
N TRP A 4 -18.11 -40.76 -3.20
CA TRP A 4 -17.35 -39.88 -4.09
C TRP A 4 -17.97 -38.49 -4.20
N TRP A 5 -19.30 -38.40 -4.11
CA TRP A 5 -19.99 -37.12 -4.16
C TRP A 5 -19.76 -36.32 -2.88
N THR A 6 -19.72 -36.99 -1.72
CA THR A 6 -19.36 -36.34 -0.45
C THR A 6 -17.89 -35.89 -0.42
N VAL A 7 -16.97 -36.67 -0.97
CA VAL A 7 -15.55 -36.27 -1.10
C VAL A 7 -15.40 -35.05 -2.01
N LEU A 8 -16.13 -34.99 -3.13
CA LEU A 8 -16.10 -33.85 -4.06
C LEU A 8 -16.67 -32.57 -3.40
N VAL A 9 -17.74 -32.69 -2.60
CA VAL A 9 -18.33 -31.57 -1.87
C VAL A 9 -17.38 -31.06 -0.76
N VAL A 10 -16.68 -31.95 -0.05
CA VAL A 10 -15.70 -31.57 0.98
C VAL A 10 -14.47 -30.87 0.38
N ILE A 11 -13.98 -31.32 -0.78
CA ILE A 11 -12.85 -30.69 -1.48
C ILE A 11 -13.22 -29.28 -1.97
N VAL A 12 -14.45 -29.08 -2.47
CA VAL A 12 -14.94 -27.76 -2.90
C VAL A 12 -15.11 -26.80 -1.71
N ALA A 13 -15.56 -27.29 -0.55
CA ALA A 13 -15.71 -26.48 0.66
C ALA A 13 -14.35 -26.02 1.24
N ALA A 14 -13.32 -26.88 1.19
CA ALA A 14 -11.98 -26.52 1.66
C ALA A 14 -11.24 -25.52 0.73
N GLY A 15 -11.55 -25.51 -0.57
CA GLY A 15 -10.95 -24.58 -1.53
C GLY A 15 -11.31 -23.10 -1.32
N ALA A 16 -12.44 -22.81 -0.67
CA ALA A 16 -12.92 -21.44 -0.45
C ALA A 16 -12.28 -20.74 0.77
N ALA A 17 -11.62 -21.48 1.67
CA ALA A 17 -11.03 -20.91 2.88
C ALA A 17 -9.58 -20.41 2.70
N VAL A 18 -8.92 -20.74 1.58
CA VAL A 18 -7.48 -20.45 1.37
C VAL A 18 -7.24 -19.02 0.87
N GLU A 19 -8.25 -18.34 0.33
CA GLU A 19 -8.11 -16.96 -0.18
C GLU A 19 -8.28 -15.85 0.89
N ALA A 20 -8.49 -16.20 2.16
CA ALA A 20 -8.61 -15.21 3.24
C ALA A 20 -7.27 -14.84 3.92
N PHE A 21 -6.16 -15.53 3.63
CA PHE A 21 -4.89 -15.34 4.36
C PHE A 21 -3.73 -14.80 3.51
N LYS A 22 -4.01 -13.94 2.53
CA LYS A 22 -2.97 -13.32 1.68
C LYS A 22 -3.00 -11.80 1.67
N LEU A 23 -3.21 -11.18 2.83
CA LEU A 23 -2.81 -9.79 3.07
C LEU A 23 -2.18 -9.65 4.44
N LYS A 24 -0.97 -10.20 4.58
CA LYS A 24 0.01 -9.71 5.56
C LYS A 24 0.41 -8.31 5.09
N THR A 25 -0.40 -7.31 5.44
CA THR A 25 0.06 -5.93 5.48
C THR A 25 1.26 -5.91 6.41
N LYS A 26 2.33 -5.25 5.97
CA LYS A 26 3.53 -5.06 6.78
C LYS A 26 3.05 -4.46 8.11
N GLY A 27 3.34 -5.11 9.24
CA GLY A 27 2.75 -4.84 10.56
C GLY A 27 3.04 -3.46 11.17
N TRP A 28 3.47 -2.49 10.36
CA TRP A 28 3.67 -1.09 10.71
C TRP A 28 2.58 -0.18 10.15
N GLU A 29 1.74 -0.65 9.23
CA GLU A 29 0.66 0.15 8.66
C GLU A 29 -0.66 -0.13 9.39
N TYR A 30 -0.91 0.73 10.36
CA TYR A 30 -2.24 1.18 10.77
C TYR A 30 -3.11 0.15 11.50
N SER A 31 -2.66 -0.26 12.70
CA SER A 31 -3.60 -0.65 13.76
C SER A 31 -4.24 0.63 14.30
N GLY A 32 -5.57 0.69 14.34
CA GLY A 32 -6.34 1.87 14.72
C GLY A 32 -5.99 2.41 16.11
N SER A 33 -5.02 3.32 16.18
CA SER A 33 -4.82 4.18 17.33
C SER A 33 -5.89 5.28 17.29
N VAL A 34 -6.63 5.40 18.39
CA VAL A 34 -7.62 6.45 18.65
C VAL A 34 -7.01 7.86 18.52
N TYR A 35 -5.69 7.98 18.56
CA TYR A 35 -4.92 9.16 18.18
C TYR A 35 -4.83 9.27 16.65
N ARG A 36 -5.88 9.82 16.04
CA ARG A 36 -5.72 10.44 14.71
C ARG A 36 -4.76 11.60 14.88
N CYS A 37 -3.73 11.68 14.04
CA CYS A 37 -2.88 12.86 13.91
C CYS A 37 -3.72 14.03 13.35
N ASN A 38 -4.57 14.62 14.17
CA ASN A 38 -5.22 15.91 13.95
C ASN A 38 -4.53 17.02 14.74
N GLU A 39 -3.75 16.65 15.74
CA GLU A 39 -2.92 17.53 16.53
C GLU A 39 -1.68 17.93 15.73
N THR A 40 -1.33 19.20 15.81
CA THR A 40 -0.13 19.76 15.21
C THR A 40 1.08 19.41 16.08
N VAL A 41 2.25 19.20 15.48
CA VAL A 41 3.50 18.95 16.25
C VAL A 41 3.75 20.06 17.28
N THR A 42 3.25 21.27 17.01
CA THR A 42 3.26 22.43 17.91
C THR A 42 2.46 22.25 19.20
N GLU A 43 1.47 21.36 19.25
CA GLU A 43 0.67 21.11 20.47
C GLU A 43 1.44 20.30 21.52
N TYR A 44 2.30 19.39 21.07
CA TYR A 44 3.12 18.56 21.95
C TYR A 44 4.54 19.08 22.11
N PHE A 45 5.09 19.66 21.05
CA PHE A 45 6.49 20.04 20.97
C PHE A 45 6.61 21.56 20.89
N GLN A 46 6.68 22.18 22.07
CA GLN A 46 6.74 23.64 22.21
C GLN A 46 8.16 24.18 21.94
N VAL A 47 8.25 25.48 21.64
CA VAL A 47 9.51 26.18 21.34
C VAL A 47 10.57 25.95 22.43
N TYR A 48 10.17 25.99 23.70
CA TYR A 48 11.13 25.82 24.81
C TYR A 48 11.76 24.42 24.82
N GLN A 49 11.02 23.38 24.42
CA GLN A 49 11.54 22.01 24.34
C GLN A 49 12.57 21.89 23.22
N PHE A 50 12.29 22.53 22.09
CA PHE A 50 13.21 22.61 20.96
C PHE A 50 14.51 23.32 21.35
N GLU A 51 14.42 24.50 21.96
CA GLU A 51 15.61 25.25 22.36
C GLU A 51 16.39 24.55 23.49
N ASN A 52 15.71 23.82 24.37
CA ASN A 52 16.39 23.04 25.41
C ASN A 52 17.12 21.81 24.82
N LEU A 53 16.51 21.12 23.85
CA LEU A 53 17.12 19.98 23.16
C LEU A 53 18.28 20.41 22.24
N PHE A 54 18.18 21.58 21.62
CA PHE A 54 19.17 22.11 20.67
C PHE A 54 19.90 23.34 21.19
N SER A 55 20.19 23.40 22.49
CA SER A 55 20.76 24.57 23.18
C SER A 55 22.12 25.04 22.65
N LYS A 56 22.90 24.16 22.02
CA LYS A 56 24.23 24.47 21.46
C LYS A 56 24.24 24.70 19.94
N ARG A 57 23.08 24.67 19.28
CA ARG A 57 22.93 24.88 17.82
C ARG A 57 23.59 26.17 17.32
N ASN A 58 23.52 27.22 18.12
CA ASN A 58 24.01 28.55 17.77
C ASN A 58 25.34 28.90 18.44
N ALA A 59 26.03 27.93 19.04
CA ALA A 59 27.36 28.16 19.59
C ALA A 59 28.34 28.55 18.45
N PRO A 60 29.33 29.41 18.70
CA PRO A 60 30.27 29.89 17.65
C PRO A 60 31.14 28.77 17.05
N VAL A 61 31.19 27.60 17.69
CA VAL A 61 31.85 26.40 17.18
C VAL A 61 30.96 25.57 16.24
N ALA A 62 29.66 25.82 16.21
CA ALA A 62 28.73 25.07 15.38
C ALA A 62 28.86 25.48 13.91
N HIS A 63 28.85 24.51 13.01
CA HIS A 63 28.95 24.77 11.57
C HIS A 63 27.67 25.37 10.94
N ALA A 64 26.55 25.36 11.67
CA ALA A 64 25.23 25.72 11.17
C ALA A 64 24.51 26.72 12.10
N VAL A 65 25.25 27.71 12.61
CA VAL A 65 24.70 28.79 13.44
C VAL A 65 23.56 29.48 12.69
N GLY A 66 22.38 29.57 13.31
CA GLY A 66 21.22 30.24 12.75
C GLY A 66 20.50 29.50 11.60
N PHE A 67 20.98 28.34 11.17
CA PHE A 67 20.41 27.64 10.01
C PHE A 67 19.09 26.91 10.33
N TRP A 68 18.95 26.32 11.52
CA TRP A 68 17.81 25.46 11.89
C TRP A 68 16.94 26.05 12.98
N ASP A 69 15.97 26.91 12.69
CA ASP A 69 15.04 27.45 13.70
C ASP A 69 13.81 26.57 13.94
N TYR A 70 13.09 26.84 15.03
CA TYR A 70 11.88 26.09 15.39
C TYR A 70 10.84 26.10 14.26
N GLN A 71 10.69 27.23 13.56
CA GLN A 71 9.74 27.34 12.46
C GLN A 71 10.12 26.42 11.29
N SER A 72 11.40 26.35 10.92
CA SER A 72 11.88 25.41 9.91
C SER A 72 11.66 23.96 10.32
N PHE A 73 11.87 23.63 11.60
CA PHE A 73 11.61 22.29 12.15
C PHE A 73 10.13 21.90 12.03
N ILE A 74 9.21 22.76 12.47
CA ILE A 74 7.76 22.51 12.37
C ILE A 74 7.30 22.43 10.91
N THR A 75 7.82 23.29 10.05
CA THR A 75 7.50 23.30 8.61
C THR A 75 8.00 22.04 7.91
N ALA A 76 9.15 21.49 8.33
CA ALA A 76 9.66 20.22 7.83
C ALA A 76 8.91 19.00 8.40
N ALA A 77 8.28 19.13 9.56
CA ALA A 77 7.41 18.10 10.15
C ALA A 77 5.97 18.14 9.59
N ALA A 78 5.53 19.29 9.06
CA ALA A 78 4.22 19.49 8.44
C ALA A 78 3.91 18.65 7.16
N PRO A 79 4.86 18.21 6.30
CA PRO A 79 4.58 17.38 5.12
C PRO A 79 3.99 16.03 5.49
N LEU A 80 4.18 15.58 6.74
CA LEU A 80 3.49 14.41 7.30
C LEU A 80 1.95 14.58 7.28
N ARG A 81 1.45 15.81 7.08
CA ARG A 81 0.04 16.20 7.02
C ARG A 81 -0.41 16.74 5.66
N SER A 82 0.48 16.95 4.68
CA SER A 82 0.08 17.70 3.47
C SER A 82 -0.97 16.95 2.63
N PRO A 83 -2.22 17.46 2.51
CA PRO A 83 -3.25 16.84 1.67
C PRO A 83 -2.83 16.80 0.20
N ARG A 84 -1.90 17.67 -0.21
CA ARG A 84 -1.39 17.74 -1.57
C ARG A 84 -0.57 16.50 -1.93
N LEU A 85 0.24 16.00 -1.00
CA LEU A 85 0.97 14.74 -1.20
C LEU A 85 0.05 13.54 -1.08
N LEU A 86 -0.95 13.56 -0.19
CA LEU A 86 -1.96 12.51 -0.11
C LEU A 86 -2.76 12.37 -1.41
N LEU A 87 -3.22 13.49 -1.99
CA LEU A 87 -3.88 13.49 -3.30
C LEU A 87 -2.97 12.96 -4.40
N GLN A 88 -1.68 13.31 -4.37
CA GLN A 88 -0.73 12.82 -5.37
C GLN A 88 -0.45 11.31 -5.20
N VAL A 89 -0.28 10.83 -3.98
CA VAL A 89 -0.06 9.41 -3.66
C VAL A 89 -1.31 8.60 -4.03
N GLU A 90 -2.50 9.06 -3.64
CA GLU A 90 -3.77 8.42 -4.02
C GLU A 90 -3.98 8.41 -5.53
N TYR A 91 -3.71 9.53 -6.21
CA TYR A 91 -3.80 9.62 -7.67
C TYR A 91 -2.86 8.63 -8.36
N LEU A 92 -1.63 8.50 -7.86
CA LEU A 92 -0.64 7.55 -8.37
C LEU A 92 -1.07 6.09 -8.10
N GLU A 93 -1.61 5.79 -6.92
CA GLU A 93 -2.15 4.48 -6.59
C GLU A 93 -3.35 4.11 -7.49
N GLN A 94 -4.25 5.07 -7.73
CA GLN A 94 -5.37 4.89 -8.67
C GLN A 94 -4.88 4.64 -10.10
N LYS A 95 -3.84 5.35 -10.56
CA LYS A 95 -3.21 5.10 -11.85
C LYS A 95 -2.59 3.71 -11.93
N LYS A 96 -1.89 3.25 -10.88
CA LYS A 96 -1.34 1.88 -10.82
C LYS A 96 -2.45 0.83 -10.89
N LYS A 97 -3.54 1.00 -10.14
CA LYS A 97 -4.72 0.11 -10.16
C LYS A 97 -5.36 0.06 -11.55
N LYS A 98 -5.56 1.21 -12.21
CA LYS A 98 -6.08 1.29 -13.59
C LYS A 98 -5.17 0.58 -14.60
N LYS A 99 -3.85 0.77 -14.51
CA LYS A 99 -2.87 0.07 -15.37
C LYS A 99 -2.91 -1.45 -15.17
N LYS A 100 -2.99 -1.94 -13.92
CA LYS A 100 -3.15 -3.37 -13.61
C LYS A 100 -4.44 -3.95 -14.20
N LYS A 101 -5.59 -3.26 -14.05
CA LYS A 101 -6.87 -3.68 -14.64
C LYS A 101 -6.80 -3.77 -16.17
N LYS A 102 -6.19 -2.78 -16.85
CA LYS A 102 -5.99 -2.81 -18.31
C LYS A 102 -5.11 -3.98 -18.76
N LYS A 103 -4.01 -4.28 -18.04
CA LYS A 103 -3.15 -5.45 -18.33
C LYS A 103 -3.91 -6.77 -18.15
N LYS A 104 -4.71 -6.91 -17.08
CA LYS A 104 -5.54 -8.13 -16.84
C LYS A 104 -6.59 -8.32 -17.94
N LYS A 105 -7.25 -7.25 -18.39
CA LYS A 105 -8.23 -7.30 -19.50
C LYS A 105 -7.58 -7.67 -20.84
N LYS A 106 -6.37 -7.17 -21.13
CA LYS A 106 -5.59 -7.57 -22.32
C LYS A 106 -5.13 -9.03 -22.27
N LYS A 107 -4.73 -9.55 -21.09
CA LYS A 107 -4.41 -10.98 -20.94
C LYS A 107 -5.64 -11.87 -21.13
N LYS A 108 -6.80 -11.48 -20.60
CA LYS A 108 -8.05 -12.26 -20.74
C LYS A 108 -8.58 -12.29 -22.18
N LYS A 109 -8.32 -11.24 -22.99
CA LYS A 109 -8.64 -11.23 -24.43
C LYS A 109 -7.64 -12.02 -25.30
N LYS A 110 -6.47 -12.41 -24.77
CA LYS A 110 -5.46 -13.19 -25.50
C LYS A 110 -5.48 -14.68 -25.16
N GLN A 111 -6.31 -15.13 -24.21
CA GLN A 111 -6.50 -16.55 -24.01
C GLN A 111 -7.41 -17.07 -25.12
N PRO A 112 -6.94 -18.00 -25.98
CA PRO A 112 -7.81 -18.67 -26.94
C PRO A 112 -8.93 -19.38 -26.16
N SER A 113 -10.14 -19.38 -26.70
CA SER A 113 -11.25 -20.08 -26.06
C SER A 113 -10.93 -21.59 -26.00
N ALA A 114 -11.51 -22.31 -25.03
CA ALA A 114 -11.32 -23.76 -24.94
C ALA A 114 -11.75 -24.47 -26.24
N HIS A 115 -12.71 -23.89 -26.96
CA HIS A 115 -13.13 -24.31 -28.28
C HIS A 115 -12.01 -24.13 -29.33
N ASP A 116 -11.31 -22.99 -29.36
CA ASP A 116 -10.18 -22.76 -30.27
C ASP A 116 -9.01 -23.71 -30.02
N ILE A 117 -8.79 -24.09 -28.74
CA ILE A 117 -7.79 -25.09 -28.36
C ILE A 117 -8.22 -26.50 -28.83
N PHE A 118 -9.50 -26.84 -28.68
CA PHE A 118 -10.05 -28.14 -29.07
C PHE A 118 -10.07 -28.35 -30.58
N CYS A 119 -10.48 -27.35 -31.36
CA CYS A 119 -10.43 -27.40 -32.83
C CYS A 119 -9.01 -27.63 -33.36
N ARG A 120 -8.01 -26.92 -32.82
CA ARG A 120 -6.60 -27.16 -33.18
C ARG A 120 -6.10 -28.55 -32.80
N LYS A 121 -6.64 -29.16 -31.74
CA LYS A 121 -6.27 -30.51 -31.31
C LYS A 121 -6.87 -31.58 -32.23
N LEU A 122 -8.08 -31.35 -32.74
CA LEU A 122 -8.74 -32.24 -33.70
C LEU A 122 -8.08 -32.21 -35.09
N GLU A 123 -7.66 -31.04 -35.57
CA GLU A 123 -6.92 -30.92 -36.84
C GLU A 123 -5.59 -31.70 -36.81
N ALA A 124 -4.88 -31.69 -35.68
CA ALA A 124 -3.60 -32.40 -35.52
C ALA A 124 -3.69 -33.92 -35.35
N HIS A 125 -4.90 -34.49 -35.23
CA HIS A 125 -5.13 -35.94 -35.12
C HIS A 125 -5.68 -36.57 -36.42
N ASN A 126 -5.95 -35.76 -37.45
CA ASN A 126 -6.45 -36.19 -38.75
C ASN A 126 -5.37 -36.17 -39.86
N GLU A 127 -4.12 -35.90 -39.51
CA GLU A 127 -2.91 -36.19 -40.31
C GLU A 127 -2.21 -37.42 -39.71
#